data_AF-A0A2G8LN63-F1
#
_entry.id   AF-A0A2G8LN63-F1
#
_cell.length_a   1.000
_cell.length_b   1.000
_cell.length_c   1.000
_cell.angle_alpha   90.00
_cell.angle_beta   90.00
_cell.angle_gamma   90.00
#
_symmetry.space_group_name_H-M   'P 1'
#
loop_
_entity.id
_entity.type
_entity.pdbx_description
1 polymer ?
#
loop_
_entity_poly.entity_id
_entity_poly.type
_entity_poly.pdbx_seq_one_letter_code
_entity_poly.pdbx_strand_id
1 'polypeptide(L)'
;MLFDRARSISSLSDAYESTIIEKGLRSDPHQKNVVAKLEHFHDRLQRYQPREPSILDKVFGGKKRTGGPKGVYLYGTVGTGKTMLMDMFYQNADGEKKLRTHFNSFMLDVHARIHEVKKTVPKHQRHNKSNPFDPIAPVATKSARTRGSYALMNFRFV
;
A
#
# COMPACT_ATOMS: atom_id res chain seq x y z
N MET A 1 13.95 36.10 -3.51
CA MET A 1 14.71 34.83 -3.44
C MET A 1 13.72 33.70 -3.26
N LEU A 2 13.26 33.15 -4.38
CA LEU A 2 12.30 32.06 -4.45
C LEU A 2 13.10 30.81 -4.82
N PHE A 3 13.54 30.05 -3.82
CA PHE A 3 14.30 28.83 -4.03
C PHE A 3 13.39 27.73 -4.61
N ASP A 4 13.65 27.43 -5.87
CA ASP A 4 13.46 26.15 -6.58
C ASP A 4 12.14 25.40 -6.40
N ARG A 5 11.18 25.78 -7.27
CA ARG A 5 10.12 24.90 -7.76
C ARG A 5 10.61 24.02 -8.93
N ALA A 6 11.84 23.54 -8.85
CA ALA A 6 12.51 22.71 -9.86
C ALA A 6 13.20 21.50 -9.22
N ARG A 7 12.51 20.79 -8.30
CA ARG A 7 12.80 19.36 -8.14
C ARG A 7 12.21 18.67 -9.37
N SER A 8 13.05 18.57 -10.41
CA SER A 8 12.85 17.62 -11.50
C SER A 8 12.41 16.30 -10.87
N ILE A 9 11.22 15.83 -11.22
CA ILE A 9 10.73 14.51 -10.86
C ILE A 9 11.69 13.55 -11.55
N SER A 10 12.76 13.13 -10.87
CA SER A 10 13.57 12.02 -11.33
C SER A 10 12.66 10.81 -11.35
N SER A 11 12.56 10.16 -12.52
CA SER A 11 11.75 8.96 -12.67
C SER A 11 12.20 7.92 -11.63
N LEU A 12 11.32 6.98 -11.27
CA LEU A 12 11.68 5.92 -10.32
C LEU A 12 12.85 5.08 -10.84
N SER A 13 12.97 5.02 -12.17
CA SER A 13 14.09 4.45 -12.91
C SER A 13 15.40 5.24 -12.71
N ASP A 14 15.38 6.57 -12.76
CA ASP A 14 16.57 7.41 -12.51
C ASP A 14 17.06 7.31 -11.06
N ALA A 15 16.12 7.26 -10.11
CA ALA A 15 16.43 7.03 -8.70
C ALA A 15 17.11 5.67 -8.48
N TYR A 16 16.71 4.65 -9.25
CA TYR A 16 17.33 3.33 -9.22
C TYR A 16 18.76 3.37 -9.74
N GLU A 17 18.99 3.93 -10.93
CA GLU A 17 20.34 4.00 -11.50
C GLU A 17 21.28 4.82 -10.60
N SER A 18 20.79 5.92 -10.02
CA SER A 18 21.55 6.71 -9.04
C SER A 18 21.93 5.88 -7.81
N THR A 19 20.98 5.11 -7.26
CA THR A 19 21.22 4.22 -6.11
C THR A 19 22.23 3.12 -6.43
N ILE A 20 22.19 2.57 -7.64
CA ILE A 20 23.13 1.54 -8.09
C ILE A 20 24.56 2.11 -8.15
N ILE A 21 24.71 3.31 -8.74
CA ILE A 21 26.01 4.00 -8.83
C ILE A 21 26.53 4.36 -7.44
N GLU A 22 25.72 5.02 -6.62
CA GLU A 22 26.09 5.48 -5.27
C GLU A 22 26.58 4.34 -4.38
N LYS A 23 25.90 3.19 -4.46
CA LYS A 23 26.20 2.02 -3.63
C LYS A 23 27.20 1.04 -4.27
N GLY A 24 27.73 1.36 -5.45
CA GLY A 24 28.64 0.47 -6.19
C GLY A 24 28.02 -0.90 -6.51
N LEU A 25 26.69 -0.95 -6.69
CA LEU A 25 25.97 -2.19 -6.96
C LEU A 25 26.04 -2.53 -8.44
N ARG A 26 25.75 -3.79 -8.77
CA ARG A 26 25.55 -4.22 -10.16
C ARG A 26 24.08 -4.05 -10.54
N SER A 27 23.86 -3.50 -11.72
CA SER A 27 22.53 -3.36 -12.30
C SER A 27 21.91 -4.75 -12.56
N ASP A 28 20.67 -4.97 -12.11
CA ASP A 28 19.95 -6.24 -12.24
C ASP A 28 18.70 -6.05 -13.13
N PRO A 29 18.59 -6.75 -14.29
CA PRO A 29 17.42 -6.67 -15.16
C PRO A 29 16.09 -7.00 -14.46
N HIS A 30 16.07 -7.90 -13.48
CA HIS A 30 14.86 -8.23 -12.73
C HIS A 30 14.44 -7.07 -11.82
N GLN A 31 15.41 -6.40 -11.18
CA GLN A 31 15.12 -5.21 -10.39
C GLN A 31 14.58 -4.08 -11.27
N LYS A 32 15.16 -3.84 -12.46
CA LYS A 32 14.63 -2.84 -13.41
C LYS A 32 13.17 -3.08 -13.77
N ASN A 33 12.80 -4.34 -14.04
CA ASN A 33 11.40 -4.71 -14.30
C ASN A 33 10.47 -4.45 -13.11
N VAL A 34 10.97 -4.63 -11.88
CA VAL A 34 10.21 -4.28 -10.67
C VAL A 34 10.07 -2.76 -10.55
N VAL A 35 11.14 -2.01 -10.79
CA VAL A 35 11.13 -0.54 -10.76
C VAL A 35 10.11 0.02 -11.75
N ALA A 36 10.08 -0.47 -12.99
CA ALA A 36 9.07 -0.07 -13.98
C ALA A 36 7.62 -0.36 -13.54
N LYS A 37 7.39 -1.47 -12.83
CA LYS A 37 6.06 -1.79 -12.25
C LYS A 37 5.70 -0.86 -11.09
N LEU A 38 6.69 -0.49 -10.25
CA LEU A 38 6.50 0.45 -9.16
C LEU A 38 6.25 1.87 -9.67
N GLU A 39 6.92 2.27 -10.74
CA GLU A 39 6.70 3.51 -11.47
C GLU A 39 5.27 3.58 -12.03
N HIS A 40 4.82 2.55 -12.75
CA HIS A 40 3.43 2.50 -13.20
C HIS A 40 2.42 2.50 -12.05
N PHE A 41 2.76 1.91 -10.89
CA PHE A 41 1.91 1.98 -9.71
C PHE A 41 1.89 3.39 -9.10
N HIS A 42 3.02 4.08 -9.05
CA HIS A 42 3.14 5.47 -8.61
C HIS A 42 2.23 6.39 -9.43
N ASP A 43 2.27 6.29 -10.75
CA ASP A 43 1.42 7.06 -11.65
C ASP A 43 -0.08 6.86 -11.36
N ARG A 44 -0.47 5.61 -11.11
CA ARG A 44 -1.87 5.28 -10.77
C ARG A 44 -2.27 5.83 -9.41
N LEU A 45 -1.36 5.87 -8.45
CA LEU A 45 -1.61 6.49 -7.14
C LEU A 45 -1.76 8.00 -7.26
N GLN A 46 -0.88 8.68 -8.01
CA GLN A 46 -0.95 10.13 -8.20
C GLN A 46 -2.23 10.59 -8.90
N ARG A 47 -2.73 9.80 -9.86
CA ARG A 47 -3.98 10.11 -10.58
C ARG A 47 -5.23 9.72 -9.80
N TYR A 48 -5.11 9.02 -8.68
CA TYR A 48 -6.26 8.57 -7.91
C TYR A 48 -6.82 9.70 -7.05
N GLN A 49 -8.00 10.19 -7.42
CA GLN A 49 -8.78 11.12 -6.61
C GLN A 49 -9.96 10.38 -5.98
N PRO A 50 -9.96 10.14 -4.66
CA PRO A 50 -11.10 9.55 -4.00
C PRO A 50 -12.28 10.51 -4.09
N ARG A 51 -13.35 10.12 -4.80
CA ARG A 51 -14.58 10.90 -4.84
C ARG A 51 -15.22 10.90 -3.44
N GLU A 52 -15.44 12.09 -2.89
CA GLU A 52 -16.16 12.20 -1.61
C GLU A 52 -17.61 11.71 -1.79
N PRO A 53 -18.12 10.89 -0.86
CA PRO A 53 -19.50 10.41 -0.93
C PRO A 53 -20.46 11.60 -0.78
N SER A 54 -21.33 11.81 -1.76
CA SER A 54 -22.30 12.90 -1.73
C SER A 54 -23.39 12.61 -0.68
N ILE A 55 -24.01 13.66 -0.15
CA ILE A 55 -25.10 13.56 0.84
C ILE A 55 -26.25 12.72 0.28
N LEU A 56 -26.50 12.82 -1.03
CA LEU A 56 -27.48 12.00 -1.76
C LEU A 56 -27.11 10.50 -1.76
N ASP A 57 -25.83 10.14 -1.88
CA ASP A 57 -25.37 8.75 -1.84
C ASP A 57 -25.63 8.10 -0.45
N LYS A 58 -25.61 8.90 0.62
CA LYS A 58 -25.93 8.44 1.98
C LYS A 58 -27.43 8.20 2.21
N VAL A 59 -28.29 8.96 1.54
CA VAL A 59 -29.75 8.87 1.69
C VAL A 59 -30.36 7.81 0.78
N PHE A 60 -29.82 7.62 -0.43
CA PHE A 60 -30.38 6.68 -1.41
C PHE A 60 -29.71 5.30 -1.42
N GLY A 61 -29.04 4.91 -0.32
CA GLY A 61 -28.43 3.58 -0.22
C GLY A 61 -27.36 3.33 -1.29
N GLY A 62 -26.62 4.37 -1.68
CA GLY A 62 -25.61 4.31 -2.73
C GLY A 62 -24.59 3.21 -2.44
N LYS A 63 -24.38 2.32 -3.42
CA LYS A 63 -23.37 1.24 -3.38
C LYS A 63 -22.03 1.80 -2.91
N LYS A 64 -21.50 1.30 -1.77
CA LYS A 64 -20.12 1.55 -1.34
C LYS A 64 -19.17 1.17 -2.48
N ARG A 65 -18.49 2.14 -3.08
CA ARG A 65 -17.65 1.90 -4.25
C ARG A 65 -16.30 1.32 -3.86
N THR A 66 -15.97 0.21 -4.49
CA THR A 66 -14.78 -0.64 -4.35
C THR A 66 -13.69 -0.28 -5.37
N GLY A 67 -13.35 1.00 -5.52
CA GLY A 67 -12.68 1.50 -6.74
C GLY A 67 -11.27 2.08 -6.58
N GLY A 68 -10.49 1.68 -5.58
CA GLY A 68 -9.10 2.15 -5.42
C GLY A 68 -8.11 1.39 -6.32
N PRO A 69 -6.96 1.98 -6.68
CA PRO A 69 -5.87 1.26 -7.33
C PRO A 69 -5.44 0.07 -6.45
N LYS A 70 -5.27 -1.10 -7.06
CA LYS A 70 -4.79 -2.30 -6.35
C LYS A 70 -3.35 -2.08 -5.91
N GLY A 71 -3.05 -2.46 -4.67
CA GLY A 71 -1.70 -2.42 -4.13
C GLY A 71 -0.74 -3.40 -4.83
N VAL A 72 0.55 -3.20 -4.61
CA VAL A 72 1.63 -4.07 -5.11
C VAL A 72 2.21 -4.85 -3.94
N TYR A 73 2.40 -6.16 -4.13
CA TYR A 73 3.13 -7.03 -3.22
C TYR A 73 4.38 -7.53 -3.92
N LEU A 74 5.54 -7.05 -3.47
CA LEU A 74 6.81 -7.54 -4.01
C LEU A 74 7.03 -8.98 -3.49
N TYR A 75 7.61 -9.87 -4.30
CA TYR A 75 7.98 -11.31 -4.12
C TYR A 75 9.43 -11.80 -4.39
N GLY A 76 10.11 -12.65 -3.58
CA GLY A 76 11.49 -13.11 -3.95
C GLY A 76 12.41 -13.58 -2.83
N THR A 77 13.54 -14.18 -3.17
CA THR A 77 14.52 -14.77 -2.24
C THR A 77 15.25 -13.72 -1.39
N VAL A 78 15.86 -14.13 -0.27
CA VAL A 78 16.67 -13.26 0.61
C VAL A 78 17.85 -12.67 -0.18
N GLY A 79 18.21 -11.41 0.09
CA GLY A 79 19.35 -10.75 -0.57
C GLY A 79 19.06 -10.10 -1.93
N THR A 80 17.86 -10.24 -2.50
CA THR A 80 17.51 -9.71 -3.85
C THR A 80 17.26 -8.19 -3.93
N GLY A 81 17.62 -7.42 -2.90
CA GLY A 81 17.49 -5.95 -2.93
C GLY A 81 16.07 -5.41 -2.72
N LYS A 82 15.12 -6.24 -2.28
CA LYS A 82 13.70 -5.88 -2.07
C LYS A 82 13.51 -4.66 -1.17
N THR A 83 14.22 -4.63 -0.05
CA THR A 83 14.17 -3.54 0.92
C THR A 83 14.67 -2.25 0.30
N MET A 84 15.75 -2.32 -0.48
CA MET A 84 16.32 -1.16 -1.18
C MET A 84 15.37 -0.60 -2.23
N LEU A 85 14.76 -1.45 -3.08
CA LEU A 85 13.73 -1.03 -4.04
C LEU A 85 12.53 -0.36 -3.36
N MET A 86 12.12 -0.91 -2.22
CA MET A 86 11.01 -0.40 -1.44
C MET A 86 11.32 0.92 -0.74
N ASP A 87 12.51 1.07 -0.17
CA ASP A 87 12.95 2.31 0.47
C ASP A 87 13.07 3.43 -0.57
N MET A 88 13.63 3.13 -1.74
CA MET A 88 13.67 4.02 -2.88
C MET A 88 12.27 4.45 -3.32
N PHE A 89 11.33 3.51 -3.46
CA PHE A 89 9.94 3.83 -3.79
C PHE A 89 9.26 4.69 -2.72
N TYR A 90 9.47 4.40 -1.43
CA TYR A 90 8.90 5.19 -0.33
C TYR A 90 9.42 6.64 -0.34
N GLN A 91 10.71 6.83 -0.64
CA GLN A 91 11.33 8.15 -0.70
C GLN A 91 10.77 8.98 -1.87
N ASN A 92 10.56 8.36 -3.03
CA ASN A 92 10.06 9.01 -4.24
C ASN A 92 8.52 9.05 -4.36
N ALA A 93 7.79 8.34 -3.48
CA ALA A 93 6.33 8.40 -3.45
C ALA A 93 5.84 9.76 -2.92
N ASP A 94 5.08 10.46 -3.76
CA ASP A 94 4.42 11.71 -3.40
C ASP A 94 3.14 11.43 -2.61
N GLY A 95 2.86 12.31 -1.64
CA GLY A 95 1.66 12.27 -0.82
C GLY A 95 1.97 12.39 0.67
N GLU A 96 1.17 13.20 1.35
CA GLU A 96 1.30 13.45 2.79
C GLU A 96 0.97 12.22 3.64
N LYS A 97 0.29 11.22 3.05
CA LYS A 97 -0.27 10.07 3.76
C LYS A 97 0.38 8.74 3.37
N LYS A 98 1.69 8.62 3.61
CA LYS A 98 2.45 7.36 3.45
C LYS A 98 2.91 6.81 4.80
N LEU A 99 2.89 5.48 4.95
CA LEU A 99 3.34 4.79 6.16
C LEU A 99 4.29 3.66 5.81
N ARG A 100 5.44 3.62 6.49
CA ARG A 100 6.38 2.49 6.45
C ARG A 100 6.20 1.66 7.72
N THR A 101 6.02 0.35 7.57
CA THR A 101 5.87 -0.58 8.70
C THR A 101 6.59 -1.89 8.41
N HIS A 102 7.10 -2.55 9.46
CA HIS A 102 7.69 -3.88 9.35
C HIS A 102 6.58 -4.92 9.19
N PHE A 103 6.74 -5.84 8.24
CA PHE A 103 5.73 -6.85 7.92
C PHE A 103 5.27 -7.65 9.15
N ASN A 104 6.20 -8.11 10.00
CA ASN A 104 5.84 -8.90 11.19
C ASN A 104 4.97 -8.10 12.15
N SER A 105 5.37 -6.87 12.47
CA SER A 105 4.57 -5.98 13.33
C SER A 105 3.22 -5.65 12.72
N PHE A 106 3.17 -5.44 11.40
CA PHE A 106 1.93 -5.24 10.67
C PHE A 106 1.02 -6.47 10.72
N MET A 107 1.54 -7.66 10.47
CA MET A 107 0.77 -8.89 10.50
C MET A 107 0.28 -9.21 11.91
N LEU A 108 1.07 -8.97 12.94
CA LEU A 108 0.64 -9.10 14.33
C LEU A 108 -0.54 -8.17 14.64
N ASP A 109 -0.47 -6.92 14.20
CA ASP A 109 -1.57 -5.95 14.34
C ASP A 109 -2.82 -6.37 13.54
N VAL A 110 -2.65 -6.86 12.31
CA VAL A 110 -3.76 -7.42 11.52
C VAL A 110 -4.39 -8.62 12.22
N HIS A 111 -3.60 -9.56 12.71
CA HIS A 111 -4.07 -10.74 13.43
C HIS A 111 -4.80 -10.36 14.73
N ALA A 112 -4.25 -9.43 15.50
CA ALA A 112 -4.90 -8.91 16.71
C ALA A 112 -6.27 -8.31 16.40
N ARG A 113 -6.38 -7.49 15.34
CA ARG A 113 -7.65 -6.91 14.91
C ARG A 113 -8.64 -7.95 14.41
N ILE A 114 -8.18 -8.94 13.63
CA ILE A 114 -9.02 -10.07 13.20
C ILE A 114 -9.58 -10.81 14.41
N HIS A 115 -8.75 -11.04 15.43
CA HIS A 115 -9.16 -11.70 16.65
C HIS A 115 -10.22 -10.90 17.42
N GLU A 116 -10.03 -9.59 17.59
CA GLU A 116 -11.03 -8.72 18.22
C GLU A 116 -12.35 -8.68 17.45
N VAL A 117 -12.30 -8.59 16.13
CA VAL A 117 -13.51 -8.63 15.30
C VAL A 117 -14.22 -9.98 15.45
N LYS A 118 -13.48 -11.10 15.43
CA LYS A 118 -14.07 -12.44 15.65
C LYS A 118 -14.77 -12.55 17.01
N LYS A 119 -14.23 -11.94 18.08
CA LYS A 119 -14.89 -11.93 19.41
C LYS A 119 -16.28 -11.30 19.38
N THR A 120 -16.47 -10.24 18.59
CA THR A 120 -17.75 -9.51 18.51
C THR A 120 -18.86 -10.26 17.74
N VAL A 121 -18.52 -11.31 16.99
CA VAL A 121 -19.50 -12.08 16.19
C VAL A 121 -20.22 -13.14 17.04
N PRO A 122 -21.57 -13.22 17.01
CA PRO A 122 -22.34 -14.24 17.73
C PRO A 122 -21.94 -15.67 17.31
N LYS A 123 -21.86 -16.60 18.28
CA LYS A 123 -21.39 -17.99 18.05
C LYS A 123 -22.14 -18.71 16.92
N HIS A 124 -23.45 -18.50 16.79
CA HIS A 124 -24.27 -19.09 15.71
C HIS A 124 -23.85 -18.64 14.31
N GLN A 125 -23.41 -17.38 14.16
CA GLN A 125 -23.01 -16.82 12.88
C GLN A 125 -21.58 -17.24 12.49
N ARG A 126 -20.77 -17.70 13.45
CA ARG A 126 -19.40 -18.20 13.21
C ARG A 126 -19.37 -19.55 12.49
N HIS A 127 -20.35 -20.41 12.75
CA HIS A 127 -20.43 -21.78 12.20
C HIS A 127 -21.43 -21.92 11.05
N ASN A 128 -22.05 -20.82 10.61
CA ASN A 128 -22.97 -20.88 9.48
C ASN A 128 -22.19 -21.15 8.17
N LYS A 129 -22.21 -22.41 7.71
CA LYS A 129 -21.55 -22.84 6.46
C LYS A 129 -22.06 -22.11 5.23
N SER A 130 -23.30 -21.61 5.24
CA SER A 130 -23.90 -20.93 4.08
C SER A 130 -23.39 -19.50 3.88
N ASN A 131 -22.86 -18.84 4.92
CA ASN A 131 -22.24 -17.53 4.78
C ASN A 131 -21.16 -17.31 5.86
N PRO A 132 -19.92 -17.78 5.63
CA PRO A 132 -18.82 -17.63 6.59
C PRO A 132 -18.52 -16.15 6.85
N PHE A 133 -18.35 -15.78 8.12
CA PHE A 133 -17.95 -14.43 8.49
C PHE A 133 -16.53 -14.11 7.98
N ASP A 134 -16.39 -13.09 7.11
CA ASP A 134 -15.10 -12.58 6.65
C ASP A 134 -14.58 -11.44 7.55
N PRO A 135 -13.54 -11.68 8.37
CA PRO A 135 -12.95 -10.63 9.21
C PRO A 135 -12.05 -9.66 8.44
N ILE A 136 -11.69 -9.93 7.17
CA ILE A 136 -10.68 -9.15 6.44
C ILE A 136 -11.23 -7.77 6.07
N ALA A 137 -12.40 -7.71 5.44
CA ALA A 137 -13.03 -6.45 5.06
C ALA A 137 -13.21 -5.44 6.22
N PRO A 138 -13.74 -5.82 7.40
CA PRO A 138 -13.86 -4.91 8.53
C PRO A 138 -12.50 -4.49 9.12
N VAL A 139 -11.52 -5.40 9.14
CA VAL A 139 -10.16 -5.08 9.62
C VAL A 139 -9.46 -4.11 8.66
N ALA A 140 -9.55 -4.32 7.35
CA ALA A 140 -9.00 -3.42 6.34
C ALA A 140 -9.58 -2.01 6.46
N THR A 141 -10.90 -1.90 6.67
CA THR A 141 -11.58 -0.62 6.85
C THR A 141 -11.11 0.11 8.12
N LYS A 142 -10.94 -0.62 9.24
CA LYS A 142 -10.40 -0.04 10.49
C LYS A 142 -8.94 0.38 10.31
N SER A 143 -8.14 -0.43 9.63
CA SER A 143 -6.72 -0.12 9.33
C SER A 143 -6.54 1.12 8.49
N ALA A 144 -7.38 1.34 7.48
CA ALA A 144 -7.37 2.56 6.68
C ALA A 144 -7.75 3.80 7.50
N ARG A 145 -8.76 3.71 8.38
CA ARG A 145 -9.27 4.84 9.18
C ARG A 145 -8.31 5.27 10.29
N THR A 146 -7.81 4.33 11.09
CA THR A 146 -6.93 4.64 12.23
C THR A 146 -5.60 5.24 11.78
N ARG A 147 -5.15 4.94 10.55
CA ARG A 147 -3.85 5.37 10.03
C ARG A 147 -3.93 6.52 9.02
N GLY A 148 -5.12 7.10 8.79
CA GLY A 148 -5.31 8.25 7.91
C GLY A 148 -5.03 8.03 6.41
N SER A 149 -4.38 6.94 5.99
CA SER A 149 -3.86 6.74 4.64
C SER A 149 -4.73 5.85 3.76
N TYR A 150 -5.23 6.42 2.66
CA TYR A 150 -5.69 5.67 1.48
C TYR A 150 -4.49 5.31 0.60
N ALA A 151 -3.56 4.54 1.14
CA ALA A 151 -2.52 3.83 0.39
C ALA A 151 -1.85 2.86 1.35
N LEU A 152 -2.37 1.64 1.43
CA LEU A 152 -1.65 0.53 2.04
C LEU A 152 -0.51 0.15 1.09
N MET A 153 0.58 0.92 1.12
CA MET A 153 1.87 0.49 0.60
C MET A 153 2.47 -0.49 1.62
N ASN A 154 2.12 -1.76 1.43
CA ASN A 154 2.64 -2.85 2.23
C ASN A 154 4.12 -3.07 1.91
N PHE A 155 4.98 -2.63 2.82
CA PHE A 155 6.41 -2.85 2.75
C PHE A 155 6.78 -4.27 3.19
N ARG A 156 7.61 -4.89 2.36
CA ARG A 156 7.92 -6.32 2.22
C ARG A 156 8.78 -6.95 3.33
N PHE A 157 8.45 -8.19 3.72
CA PHE A 157 9.42 -9.28 3.96
C PHE A 157 8.82 -10.65 3.58
N VAL A 158 9.31 -11.26 2.49
CA VAL A 158 9.66 -12.69 2.32
C VAL A 158 10.75 -12.72 1.26
#